data_AF-A0A920QFL9-F1
#
_entry.id   AF-A0A920QFL9-F1
#
_cell.length_a   1.000
_cell.length_b   1.000
_cell.length_c   1.000
_cell.angle_alpha   90.00
_cell.angle_beta   90.00
_cell.angle_gamma   90.00
#
_symmetry.space_group_name_H-M   'P 1'
#
loop_
_entity.id
_entity.type
_entity.pdbx_description
1 polymer ?
#
loop_
_entity_poly.entity_id
_entity_poly.type
_entity_poly.pdbx_seq_one_letter_code
_entity_poly.pdbx_strand_id
1 'polypeptide(L)' 'MGKVLNEKQIEKYHDEGFIAPIRVMSEEEALKIKERVEEAEKTFPEEFNPENPNNLHLTFMVLDELAHNPIILDA' A
#
# COMPACT_ATOMS: atom_id res chain seq x y z
N MET A 1 -18.48 -5.45 0.70
CA MET A 1 -17.69 -4.22 0.73
C MET A 1 -18.45 -3.21 1.55
N GLY A 2 -17.84 -2.77 2.65
CA GLY A 2 -18.42 -1.79 3.57
C GLY A 2 -17.42 -0.65 3.73
N LYS A 3 -17.92 0.56 3.95
CA LYS A 3 -17.07 1.74 4.13
C LYS A 3 -16.09 1.51 5.30
N VAL A 4 -14.80 1.66 5.04
CA VAL A 4 -13.75 1.53 6.07
C VAL A 4 -13.70 2.77 6.96
N LEU A 5 -13.99 3.94 6.38
CA LEU A 5 -13.98 5.20 7.11
C LEU A 5 -15.32 5.48 7.81
N ASN A 6 -15.23 5.97 9.04
CA ASN A 6 -16.37 6.57 9.73
C ASN A 6 -16.58 8.04 9.30
N GLU A 7 -17.76 8.60 9.59
CA GLU A 7 -18.14 9.96 9.20
C GLU A 7 -17.13 11.02 9.66
N LYS A 8 -16.59 10.89 10.89
CA LYS A 8 -15.60 11.84 11.41
C LYS A 8 -14.28 11.80 10.63
N GLN A 9 -13.87 10.62 10.15
CA GLN A 9 -12.69 10.50 9.29
C GLN A 9 -12.93 11.13 7.92
N ILE A 10 -14.13 10.94 7.36
CA ILE A 10 -14.52 11.55 6.07
C ILE A 10 -14.53 13.09 6.19
N GLU A 11 -15.16 13.63 7.24
CA GLU A 11 -15.15 15.08 7.51
C GLU A 11 -13.72 15.61 7.67
N LYS A 12 -12.89 14.93 8.46
CA LYS A 12 -11.47 15.31 8.62
C LYS A 12 -10.73 15.34 7.28
N TYR A 13 -10.95 14.35 6.41
CA TYR A 13 -10.33 14.34 5.08
C TYR A 13 -10.76 15.56 4.25
N HIS A 14 -12.04 15.92 4.29
CA HIS A 14 -12.54 17.11 3.60
C HIS A 14 -11.96 18.41 4.14
N ASP A 15 -11.77 18.52 5.46
CA ASP A 15 -11.28 19.74 6.11
C ASP A 15 -9.74 19.88 6.03
N GLU A 16 -9.00 18.80 6.23
CA GLU A 16 -7.53 18.80 6.34
C GLU A 16 -6.81 18.31 5.08
N GLY A 17 -7.52 17.65 4.16
CA GLY A 17 -6.97 17.08 2.93
C GLY A 17 -6.25 15.73 3.11
N PHE A 18 -6.22 15.18 4.33
CA PHE A 18 -5.61 13.87 4.62
C PHE A 18 -6.24 13.21 5.84
N ILE A 19 -6.09 11.89 5.94
CA ILE A 19 -6.39 11.13 7.15
C ILE A 19 -5.27 10.15 7.47
N ALA A 20 -4.89 10.12 8.74
CA ALA A 20 -3.93 9.17 9.27
C ALA A 20 -4.10 9.07 10.80
N PRO A 21 -3.78 7.90 11.41
CA PRO A 21 -3.41 6.65 10.76
C PRO A 21 -4.64 5.83 10.27
N ILE A 22 -4.46 5.00 9.25
CA ILE A 22 -5.39 3.93 8.86
C ILE A 22 -4.65 2.59 8.99
N ARG A 23 -5.24 1.64 9.72
CA ARG A 23 -4.70 0.29 9.83
C ARG A 23 -5.09 -0.51 8.59
N VAL A 24 -4.18 -0.59 7.61
CA VAL A 24 -4.38 -1.35 6.37
C VAL A 24 -4.17 -2.86 6.57
N MET A 25 -3.25 -3.25 7.45
CA MET A 25 -2.91 -4.65 7.71
C MET A 25 -2.30 -4.81 9.10
N SER A 26 -2.23 -6.04 9.59
CA SER A 26 -1.51 -6.38 10.81
C SER A 26 0.00 -6.19 10.65
N GLU A 27 0.72 -6.13 11.78
CA GLU A 27 2.19 -6.04 11.78
C GLU A 27 2.83 -7.28 11.14
N GLU A 28 2.28 -8.47 11.38
CA GLU A 28 2.77 -9.72 10.79
C GLU A 28 2.63 -9.72 9.25
N GLU A 29 1.49 -9.26 8.74
CA GLU A 29 1.28 -9.13 7.28
C GLU A 29 2.24 -8.11 6.68
N ALA A 30 2.45 -6.97 7.35
CA ALA A 30 3.40 -5.95 6.92
C ALA A 30 4.83 -6.50 6.85
N LEU A 31 5.25 -7.31 7.83
CA LEU A 31 6.56 -7.96 7.82
C LEU A 31 6.71 -8.94 6.65
N LYS A 32 5.70 -9.76 6.35
CA LYS A 32 5.73 -10.68 5.20
C LYS A 32 5.82 -9.95 3.87
N ILE A 33 5.08 -8.85 3.71
CA ILE A 33 5.14 -8.02 2.51
C ILE A 33 6.53 -7.39 2.36
N LYS A 34 7.08 -6.86 3.46
CA LYS A 34 8.43 -6.30 3.48
C LYS A 34 9.47 -7.33 3.00
N GLU A 35 9.45 -8.55 3.55
CA GLU A 35 10.39 -9.62 3.16
C GLU A 35 10.30 -9.94 1.66
N ARG A 36 9.07 -10.03 1.10
CA ARG A 36 8.84 -10.27 -0.33
C ARG A 36 9.34 -9.13 -1.22
N VAL A 37 9.18 -7.87 -0.77
CA VAL A 37 9.70 -6.69 -1.50
C VAL A 37 11.23 -6.69 -1.48
N GLU A 38 11.85 -6.91 -0.32
CA GLU A 38 13.32 -6.97 -0.20
C GLU A 38 13.94 -8.13 -1.01
N GLU A 39 13.24 -9.25 -1.14
CA GLU A 39 13.65 -10.36 -2.01
C GLU A 39 13.56 -9.97 -3.50
N ALA A 40 12.48 -9.29 -3.90
CA ALA A 40 12.32 -8.78 -5.26
C ALA A 40 13.41 -7.74 -5.61
N GLU A 41 13.72 -6.83 -4.70
CA GLU A 41 14.79 -5.83 -4.84
C GLU A 41 16.16 -6.50 -5.04
N LYS A 42 16.48 -7.54 -4.28
CA LYS A 42 17.74 -8.31 -4.43
C LYS A 42 17.81 -9.07 -5.74
N THR A 43 16.68 -9.58 -6.21
CA THR A 43 16.60 -10.40 -7.43
C THR A 43 16.63 -9.55 -8.69
N PHE A 44 16.01 -8.37 -8.66
CA PHE A 44 15.83 -7.47 -9.80
C PHE A 44 16.32 -6.05 -9.51
N PRO A 45 17.60 -5.86 -9.15
CA PRO A 45 18.11 -4.56 -8.69
C PRO A 45 17.96 -3.42 -9.71
N GLU A 46 18.00 -3.75 -11.01
CA GLU A 46 17.83 -2.76 -12.09
C GLU A 46 16.40 -2.23 -12.21
N GLU A 47 15.39 -3.04 -11.86
CA GLU A 47 13.96 -2.65 -11.90
C GLU A 47 13.61 -1.74 -10.72
N PHE A 48 14.30 -1.89 -9.59
CA PHE A 48 14.14 -1.05 -8.39
C PHE A 48 15.10 0.16 -8.37
N ASN A 49 15.76 0.45 -9.50
CA ASN A 49 16.61 1.63 -9.64
C ASN A 49 15.78 2.92 -9.40
N PRO A 50 16.27 3.90 -8.62
CA PRO A 50 15.59 5.18 -8.39
C PRO A 50 15.20 5.98 -9.64
N GLU A 51 15.77 5.67 -10.81
CA GLU A 51 15.35 6.27 -12.09
C GLU A 51 14.08 5.61 -12.68
N ASN A 52 13.71 4.42 -12.21
CA ASN A 52 12.64 3.59 -12.77
C ASN A 52 11.57 3.05 -11.78
N PRO A 53 11.37 3.54 -10.54
CA PRO A 53 10.51 2.86 -9.57
C PRO A 53 9.01 3.13 -9.80
N ASN A 54 8.62 3.69 -10.94
CA ASN A 54 7.24 4.05 -11.21
C ASN A 54 6.45 2.81 -11.64
N ASN A 55 5.27 2.62 -11.05
CA ASN A 55 4.31 1.58 -11.42
C ASN A 55 4.83 0.13 -11.29
N LEU A 56 5.73 -0.15 -10.34
CA LEU A 56 6.21 -1.52 -10.08
C LEU A 56 5.11 -2.53 -9.74
N HIS A 57 3.92 -2.07 -9.33
CA HIS A 57 2.74 -2.93 -9.18
C HIS A 57 2.31 -3.60 -10.50
N LEU A 58 2.72 -3.09 -11.66
CA LEU A 58 2.46 -3.72 -12.97
C LEU A 58 3.35 -4.94 -13.24
N THR A 59 4.49 -5.06 -12.55
CA THR A 59 5.51 -6.08 -12.79
C THR A 59 5.76 -6.98 -11.58
N PHE A 60 5.45 -6.51 -10.37
CA PHE A 60 5.67 -7.24 -9.12
C PHE A 60 4.35 -7.51 -8.38
N MET A 61 3.96 -8.79 -8.31
CA MET A 61 2.71 -9.23 -7.66
C MET A 61 2.58 -8.76 -6.21
N VAL A 62 3.67 -8.70 -5.44
CA VAL A 62 3.61 -8.21 -4.05
C VAL A 62 3.15 -6.74 -3.97
N LEU A 63 3.50 -5.93 -4.97
CA LEU A 63 3.08 -4.53 -5.06
C LEU A 63 1.69 -4.40 -5.72
N ASP A 64 1.35 -5.28 -6.65
CA ASP A 64 0.00 -5.41 -7.21
C ASP A 64 -1.04 -5.73 -6.13
N GLU A 65 -0.74 -6.71 -5.28
CA GLU A 65 -1.60 -7.11 -4.15
C GLU A 65 -1.80 -5.96 -3.16
N LEU A 66 -0.78 -5.14 -2.93
CA LEU A 66 -0.89 -3.93 -2.12
C LEU A 66 -1.79 -2.88 -2.78
N ALA A 67 -1.63 -2.64 -4.08
CA ALA A 67 -2.45 -1.68 -4.83
C ALA A 67 -3.94 -2.07 -4.84
N HIS A 68 -4.23 -3.38 -4.78
CA HIS A 68 -5.58 -3.93 -4.73
C HIS A 68 -6.08 -4.26 -3.31
N ASN A 69 -5.39 -3.79 -2.26
CA ASN A 69 -5.80 -4.08 -0.89
C ASN A 69 -7.19 -3.48 -0.62
N PRO A 70 -8.18 -4.28 -0.18
CA PRO A 70 -9.55 -3.81 -0.02
C PRO A 70 -9.67 -2.71 1.05
N ILE A 71 -8.82 -2.68 2.07
CA ILE A 71 -8.84 -1.60 3.06
C ILE A 71 -8.34 -0.29 2.46
N ILE A 72 -7.40 -0.33 1.52
CA ILE A 72 -6.96 0.86 0.77
C ILE A 72 -8.07 1.32 -0.19
N LEU A 73 -8.71 0.39 -0.90
CA LEU A 73 -9.74 0.72 -1.91
C LEU A 73 -11.08 1.16 -1.31
N ASP A 74 -11.45 0.63 -0.15
CA ASP A 74 -12.72 0.94 0.54
C ASP A 74 -12.58 2.10 1.57
N ALA A 75 -11.38 2.67 1.73
CA ALA A 75 -11.10 3.84 2.57
C ALA A 75 -11.34 5.15 1.80
#